data_AF-A0AAP6DAQ2-F1
#
_entry.id   AF-A0AAP6DAQ2-F1
#
_cell.length_a   1.000
_cell.length_b   1.000
_cell.length_c   1.000
_cell.angle_alpha   90.00
_cell.angle_beta   90.00
_cell.angle_gamma   90.00
#
_symmetry.space_group_name_H-M   'P 1'
#
loop_
_entity.id
_entity.type
_entity.pdbx_description
1 polymer ?
#
loop_
_entity_poly.entity_id
_entity_poly.type
_entity_poly.pdbx_seq_one_letter_code
_entity_poly.pdbx_strand_id
1 'polypeptide(L)' 'GVTHIYLDTYSFQALDFYLKLGFEKVGQYSGYPAEGIHKYFLQKEIAD' A
#
# COMPACT_ATOMS: atom_id res chain seq x y z
N GLY A 1 -19.98 -10.52 1.07
CA GLY A 1 -18.90 -10.94 0.15
C GLY A 1 -17.56 -10.54 0.73
N VAL A 2 -16.54 -10.31 -0.09
CA VAL A 2 -15.30 -9.65 0.35
C VAL A 2 -15.58 -8.17 0.53
N THR A 3 -15.24 -7.61 1.69
CA THR A 3 -15.51 -6.19 2.02
C THR A 3 -14.25 -5.34 2.08
N HIS A 4 -13.07 -5.94 2.23
CA HIS A 4 -11.80 -5.22 2.41
C HIS A 4 -10.66 -5.93 1.67
N ILE A 5 -9.73 -5.14 1.13
CA ILE A 5 -8.48 -5.61 0.55
C ILE A 5 -7.33 -4.94 1.28
N TYR A 6 -6.32 -5.74 1.62
CA TYR A 6 -5.08 -5.28 2.24
C TYR A 6 -3.89 -5.77 1.42
N LEU A 7 -2.88 -4.92 1.25
CA LEU A 7 -1.63 -5.29 0.59
C LEU A 7 -0.47 -4.42 1.06
N ASP A 8 0.74 -4.81 0.67
CA ASP A 8 1.92 -3.96 0.80
C ASP A 8 2.65 -3.80 -0.52
N THR A 9 3.37 -2.69 -0.66
CA THR A 9 4.22 -2.39 -1.83
C THR A 9 5.45 -1.60 -1.42
N TYR A 10 6.59 -1.87 -2.05
CA TYR A 10 7.83 -1.12 -1.82
C TYR A 10 7.89 0.18 -2.63
N SER A 11 8.76 1.11 -2.23
CA SER A 11 8.97 2.40 -2.91
C SER A 11 9.45 2.29 -4.35
N PHE A 12 10.14 1.20 -4.72
CA PHE A 12 10.55 0.92 -6.10
C PHE A 12 9.49 0.15 -6.90
N GLN A 13 8.34 -0.18 -6.30
CA GLN A 13 7.22 -0.86 -6.96
C GLN A 13 6.16 0.15 -7.39
N ALA A 14 4.88 -0.13 -7.13
CA ALA A 14 3.76 0.51 -7.80
C ALA A 14 2.83 1.28 -6.84
N LEU A 15 3.38 2.04 -5.89
CA LEU A 15 2.59 2.81 -4.91
C LEU A 15 1.51 3.67 -5.59
N ASP A 16 1.93 4.50 -6.55
CA ASP A 16 1.02 5.43 -7.23
C ASP A 16 -0.10 4.73 -8.02
N PHE A 17 0.16 3.50 -8.50
CA PHE A 17 -0.86 2.69 -9.16
C PHE A 17 -1.97 2.31 -8.18
N TYR A 18 -1.61 1.80 -6.99
CA TYR A 18 -2.60 1.41 -5.98
C TYR A 18 -3.35 2.62 -5.41
N LEU A 19 -2.67 3.75 -5.19
CA LEU A 19 -3.31 4.98 -4.75
C LEU A 19 -4.36 5.47 -5.77
N LYS A 20 -4.05 5.41 -7.08
CA LYS A 20 -5.03 5.72 -8.15
C LYS A 20 -6.22 4.77 -8.20
N LEU A 21 -6.04 3.53 -7.75
CA LEU A 21 -7.13 2.55 -7.62
C LEU A 21 -7.99 2.75 -6.37
N GLY A 22 -7.73 3.78 -5.55
CA GLY A 22 -8.49 4.09 -4.35
C GLY A 22 -8.07 3.29 -3.12
N PHE A 23 -6.83 2.77 -3.10
CA PHE A 23 -6.24 2.29 -1.86
C PHE A 23 -5.71 3.47 -1.03
N GLU A 24 -5.76 3.33 0.27
CA GLU A 24 -5.28 4.29 1.25
C GLU A 24 -4.06 3.74 1.99
N LYS A 25 -3.08 4.61 2.27
CA LYS A 25 -1.91 4.26 3.07
C LYS A 25 -2.27 4.28 4.55
N VAL A 26 -2.10 3.14 5.21
CA VAL A 26 -2.35 2.98 6.66
C VAL A 26 -1.09 2.84 7.49
N GLY A 27 0.06 2.64 6.84
CA GLY A 27 1.33 2.54 7.54
C GLY A 27 2.51 2.49 6.59
N GLN A 28 3.72 2.59 7.14
CA GLN A 28 4.94 2.33 6.40
C GLN A 28 6.08 1.88 7.30
N TYR A 29 7.04 1.17 6.71
CA TYR A 29 8.41 1.10 7.22
C TYR A 29 9.32 1.99 6.38
N SER A 30 10.20 2.73 7.06
CA SER A 30 11.20 3.58 6.42
C SER A 30 12.59 2.97 6.50
N GLY A 31 13.35 3.04 5.40
CA GLY A 31 14.69 2.43 5.35
C GLY A 31 14.65 0.89 5.41
N TYR A 32 13.59 0.28 4.88
CA TYR A 32 13.38 -1.16 4.88
C TYR A 32 13.10 -1.68 3.45
N PRO A 33 13.75 -2.77 3.01
CA PRO A 33 14.73 -3.58 3.76
C PRO A 33 16.14 -2.97 3.78
N ALA A 34 16.36 -1.86 3.07
CA ALA A 34 17.62 -1.14 3.02
C ALA A 34 17.37 0.38 3.01
N GLU A 35 18.42 1.15 3.28
CA GLU A 35 18.39 2.61 3.26
C GLU A 35 17.82 3.14 1.93
N GLY A 36 16.95 4.16 2.01
CA GLY A 36 16.25 4.73 0.84
C GLY A 36 15.06 3.91 0.31
N ILE A 37 14.83 2.69 0.82
CA ILE A 37 13.66 1.88 0.46
C ILE A 37 12.60 2.01 1.55
N HIS A 38 11.33 2.12 1.13
CA HIS A 38 10.18 2.14 2.03
C HIS A 38 9.23 0.99 1.69
N LYS A 39 8.59 0.42 2.70
CA LYS A 39 7.48 -0.52 2.55
C LYS A 39 6.20 0.18 2.96
N TYR A 40 5.20 0.25 2.09
CA TYR A 40 3.91 0.89 2.35
C TYR A 40 2.84 -0.16 2.56
N PHE A 41 2.01 0.02 3.59
CA PHE A 41 0.85 -0.82 3.87
C PHE A 41 -0.41 -0.09 3.43
N LEU A 42 -1.22 -0.75 2.59
CA LEU A 42 -2.36 -0.16 1.93
C LEU A 42 -3.64 -0.95 2.24
N GLN A 43 -4.76 -0.23 2.35
CA GLN A 43 -6.10 -0.82 2.50
C GLN A 43 -7.07 -0.23 1.48
N LYS A 44 -8.11 -0.98 1.12
CA LYS A 44 -9.26 -0.46 0.38
C LYS A 44 -10.52 -1.16 0.85
N GLU A 45 -11.53 -0.37 1.22
CA GLU A 45 -12.89 -0.86 1.39
C GLU A 45 -13.53 -1.05 0.01
N ILE A 46 -14.18 -2.19 -0.20
CA ILE A 46 -14.99 -2.43 -1.38
C ILE A 46 -16.41 -2.05 -0.99
N ALA A 47 -16.85 -0.86 -1.41
CA ALA A 47 -18.26 -0.48 -1.29
C ALA A 47 -19.14 -1.50 -2.03
N ASP A 48 -20.32 -1.77 -1.49
CA ASP A 48 -21.35 -2.61 -2.13
C ASP A 48 -21.83 -2.01 -3.46
#